data_AF-A0A560EJW7-F1
#
_entry.id   AF-A0A560EJW7-F1
#
_cell.length_a   1.000
_cell.length_b   1.000
_cell.length_c   1.000
_cell.angle_alpha   90.00
_cell.angle_beta   90.00
_cell.angle_gamma   90.00
#
_symmetry.space_group_name_H-M   'P 1'
#
loop_
_entity.id
_entity.type
_entity.pdbx_description
1 polymer ?
#
loop_
_entity_poly.entity_id
_entity_poly.type
_entity_poly.pdbx_seq_one_letter_code
_entity_poly.pdbx_strand_id
1 'polypeptide(L)'
;MARLATFRLIALSLAGMAWFGGGAGAVGLPSTPARPVTDSFFGQAVADPYRWLEDWSDPVVKRWSADENAYSRVYLDAVPQRAAIKARLESLIAATPSRYSGVRAAGGHLFARYTDPRLQQPQVVMIDDGVTTAPSRDLTVKVIIDPNKIDPHGLTAVDWFVPSPDGRLVAASLSTGGSENGSVHVFDATTGAEVGEVIPRVQYPTGGGDLAWGQDGRGFWYTRYPGEERPEADRHFYMQVYWHPLGGDPRNDA
;
A
#
# COMPACT_ATOMS: atom_id res chain seq x y z
N MET A 1 23.41 -77.81 -33.30
CA MET A 1 23.49 -77.23 -31.93
C MET A 1 23.74 -75.74 -32.04
N ALA A 2 23.20 -74.97 -31.11
CA ALA A 2 23.22 -73.50 -30.99
C ALA A 2 22.13 -72.74 -31.78
N ARG A 3 21.33 -72.00 -31.00
CA ARG A 3 20.06 -71.33 -31.33
C ARG A 3 20.31 -69.92 -31.85
N LEU A 4 19.54 -69.50 -32.85
CA LEU A 4 19.44 -68.11 -33.31
C LEU A 4 18.89 -67.21 -32.20
N ALA A 5 19.59 -66.11 -31.92
CA ALA A 5 19.15 -65.06 -31.02
C ALA A 5 18.24 -64.08 -31.77
N THR A 6 16.99 -63.97 -31.33
CA THR A 6 15.98 -63.05 -31.87
C THR A 6 16.18 -61.65 -31.30
N PHE A 7 16.54 -60.68 -32.14
CA PHE A 7 16.48 -59.25 -31.82
C PHE A 7 15.01 -58.82 -31.68
N ARG A 8 14.60 -58.33 -30.50
CA ARG A 8 13.33 -57.62 -30.33
C ARG A 8 13.59 -56.11 -30.44
N LEU A 9 13.18 -55.51 -31.56
CA LEU A 9 13.01 -54.07 -31.69
C LEU A 9 11.85 -53.63 -30.80
N ILE A 10 12.13 -52.78 -29.82
CA ILE A 10 11.13 -52.02 -29.07
C ILE A 10 10.78 -50.80 -29.92
N ALA A 11 9.57 -50.80 -30.49
CA ALA A 11 9.02 -49.63 -31.17
C ALA A 11 8.69 -48.56 -30.12
N LEU A 12 9.37 -47.43 -30.19
CA LEU A 12 9.11 -46.25 -29.37
C LEU A 12 7.88 -45.53 -29.96
N SER A 13 6.73 -45.66 -29.30
CA SER A 13 5.54 -44.87 -29.63
C SER A 13 5.73 -43.44 -29.12
N LEU A 14 5.98 -42.49 -30.05
CA LEU A 14 5.82 -41.07 -29.78
C LEU A 14 4.34 -40.79 -29.48
N ALA A 15 4.01 -40.63 -28.20
CA ALA A 15 2.76 -40.03 -27.80
C ALA A 15 2.81 -38.54 -28.16
N GLY A 16 2.06 -38.15 -29.20
CA GLY A 16 1.90 -36.77 -29.62
C GLY A 16 1.34 -35.93 -28.48
N MET A 17 2.13 -34.95 -28.04
CA MET A 17 1.68 -33.90 -27.14
C MET A 17 0.71 -33.02 -27.94
N ALA A 18 -0.58 -33.29 -27.80
CA ALA A 18 -1.63 -32.52 -28.44
C ALA A 18 -1.54 -31.06 -27.98
N TRP A 19 -1.22 -30.18 -28.92
CA TRP A 19 -1.39 -28.74 -28.76
C TRP A 19 -2.88 -28.48 -28.57
N PHE A 20 -3.28 -28.08 -27.37
CA PHE A 20 -4.60 -27.53 -27.15
C PHE A 20 -4.64 -26.11 -27.72
N GLY A 21 -4.98 -26.02 -29.01
CA GLY A 21 -5.48 -24.82 -29.64
C GLY A 21 -6.89 -24.54 -29.14
N GLY A 22 -6.99 -23.86 -27.99
CA GLY A 22 -8.21 -23.18 -27.57
C GLY A 22 -8.24 -21.79 -28.19
N GLY A 23 -9.06 -21.61 -29.23
CA GLY A 23 -9.27 -20.31 -29.87
C GLY A 23 -9.92 -19.30 -28.92
N ALA A 24 -9.11 -18.47 -28.27
CA ALA A 24 -9.48 -17.12 -27.90
C ALA A 24 -9.05 -16.21 -29.05
N GLY A 25 -9.91 -15.30 -29.50
CA GLY A 25 -9.52 -14.27 -30.47
C GLY A 25 -8.23 -13.63 -29.97
N ALA A 26 -7.15 -13.77 -30.74
CA ALA A 26 -5.83 -13.33 -30.33
C ALA A 26 -5.86 -11.81 -30.16
N VAL A 27 -6.00 -11.35 -28.92
CA VAL A 27 -5.62 -9.97 -28.57
C VAL A 27 -4.13 -9.93 -28.89
N GLY A 28 -3.78 -9.25 -29.98
CA GLY A 28 -2.38 -9.05 -30.34
C GLY A 28 -1.67 -8.25 -29.26
N LEU A 29 -0.35 -8.36 -29.19
CA LEU A 29 0.46 -7.48 -28.35
C LEU A 29 0.10 -6.02 -28.68
N PRO A 30 -0.25 -5.19 -27.69
CA PRO A 30 -0.62 -3.80 -27.94
C PRO A 30 0.48 -3.05 -28.68
N SER A 31 0.07 -2.21 -29.64
CA SER A 31 1.02 -1.41 -30.40
C SER A 31 1.64 -0.35 -29.49
N THR A 32 2.97 -0.40 -29.36
CA THR A 32 3.75 0.58 -28.61
C THR A 32 4.67 1.31 -29.58
N PRO A 33 4.18 2.32 -30.31
CA PRO A 33 4.99 3.00 -31.32
C PRO A 33 6.15 3.75 -30.67
N ALA A 34 7.35 3.55 -31.21
CA ALA A 34 8.51 4.35 -30.87
C ALA A 34 8.30 5.80 -31.35
N ARG A 35 8.46 6.76 -30.43
CA ARG A 35 8.51 8.20 -30.69
C ARG A 35 9.86 8.71 -30.19
N PRO A 36 10.93 8.62 -31.01
CA PRO A 36 12.28 8.93 -30.56
C PRO A 36 12.37 10.34 -29.97
N VAL A 37 12.71 10.42 -28.70
CA VAL A 37 13.21 11.64 -28.07
C VAL A 37 14.63 11.34 -27.58
N THR A 38 15.56 12.29 -27.67
CA THR A 38 16.96 12.06 -27.31
C THR A 38 17.44 13.15 -26.38
N ASP A 39 18.00 12.72 -25.24
CA ASP A 39 18.65 13.60 -24.28
C ASP A 39 20.17 13.48 -24.41
N SER A 40 20.90 14.48 -23.90
CA SER A 40 22.36 14.46 -23.83
C SER A 40 22.80 14.43 -22.37
N PHE A 41 23.51 13.37 -21.99
CA PHE A 41 24.11 13.22 -20.67
C PHE A 41 25.62 13.21 -20.82
N PHE A 42 26.29 14.24 -20.28
CA PHE A 42 27.76 14.38 -20.36
C PHE A 42 28.30 14.30 -21.80
N GLY A 43 27.56 14.84 -22.77
CA GLY A 43 27.90 14.80 -24.20
C GLY A 43 27.50 13.49 -24.90
N GLN A 44 27.00 12.49 -24.19
CA GLN A 44 26.49 11.25 -24.78
C GLN A 44 25.00 11.36 -25.10
N ALA A 45 24.63 11.08 -26.35
CA ALA A 45 23.23 10.99 -26.76
C ALA A 45 22.58 9.71 -26.23
N VAL A 46 21.41 9.82 -25.61
CA VAL A 46 20.60 8.71 -25.09
C VAL A 46 19.17 8.86 -25.60
N ALA A 47 18.71 7.88 -26.38
CA ALA A 47 17.35 7.88 -26.91
C ALA A 47 16.37 7.22 -25.94
N ASP A 48 15.26 7.90 -25.69
CA ASP A 48 14.08 7.35 -25.03
C ASP A 48 12.88 7.42 -25.99
N PRO A 49 12.67 6.38 -26.81
CA PRO A 49 11.57 6.33 -27.77
C PRO A 49 10.20 6.14 -27.11
N TYR A 50 10.13 5.90 -25.81
CA TYR A 50 8.87 5.63 -25.11
C TYR A 50 8.55 6.67 -24.04
N ARG A 51 9.28 7.80 -24.01
CA ARG A 51 9.01 8.94 -23.12
C ARG A 51 7.55 9.39 -23.11
N TRP A 52 6.83 9.22 -24.23
CA TRP A 52 5.41 9.55 -24.29
C TRP A 52 4.54 8.73 -23.32
N LEU A 53 5.01 7.59 -22.80
CA LEU A 53 4.35 6.79 -21.77
C LEU A 53 4.49 7.39 -20.36
N GLU A 54 5.35 8.38 -20.14
CA GLU A 54 5.55 9.01 -18.83
C GLU A 54 4.35 9.88 -18.40
N ASP A 55 3.58 10.42 -19.37
CA ASP A 55 2.38 11.20 -19.07
C ASP A 55 1.16 10.29 -18.82
N TRP A 56 1.00 9.88 -17.56
CA TRP A 56 -0.16 9.08 -17.13
C TRP A 56 -1.52 9.78 -17.38
N SER A 57 -1.55 11.10 -17.53
CA SER A 57 -2.78 11.84 -17.76
C SER A 57 -3.26 11.75 -19.22
N ASP A 58 -2.35 11.51 -20.16
CA ASP A 58 -2.61 11.41 -21.61
C ASP A 58 -3.63 10.28 -21.90
N PRO A 59 -4.76 10.57 -22.59
CA PRO A 59 -5.71 9.55 -23.03
C PRO A 59 -5.10 8.40 -23.82
N VAL A 60 -4.05 8.64 -24.60
CA VAL A 60 -3.34 7.62 -25.38
C VAL A 60 -2.61 6.65 -24.44
N VAL A 61 -1.95 7.15 -23.39
CA VAL A 61 -1.27 6.32 -22.39
C VAL A 61 -2.28 5.49 -21.61
N LYS A 62 -3.38 6.11 -21.16
CA LYS A 62 -4.48 5.38 -20.48
C LYS A 62 -5.04 4.25 -21.34
N ARG A 63 -5.23 4.52 -22.65
CA ARG A 63 -5.70 3.51 -23.59
C ARG A 63 -4.68 2.38 -23.74
N TRP A 64 -3.42 2.73 -23.94
CA TRP A 64 -2.32 1.77 -24.04
C TRP A 64 -2.24 0.87 -22.80
N SER A 65 -2.31 1.43 -21.59
CA SER A 65 -2.31 0.65 -20.34
C SER A 65 -3.53 -0.28 -20.23
N ALA A 66 -4.71 0.15 -20.69
CA ALA A 66 -5.89 -0.71 -20.73
C ALA A 66 -5.72 -1.87 -21.71
N ASP A 67 -5.13 -1.63 -22.87
CA ASP A 67 -4.86 -2.66 -23.88
C ASP A 67 -3.79 -3.66 -23.38
N GLU A 68 -2.74 -3.21 -22.70
CA GLU A 68 -1.73 -4.07 -22.05
C GLU A 68 -2.32 -4.92 -20.92
N ASN A 69 -3.19 -4.34 -20.11
CA ASN A 69 -3.93 -5.09 -19.10
C ASN A 69 -4.81 -6.17 -19.75
N ALA A 70 -5.57 -5.82 -20.80
CA ALA A 70 -6.43 -6.76 -21.50
C ALA A 70 -5.62 -7.91 -22.13
N TYR A 71 -4.50 -7.60 -22.80
CA TYR A 71 -3.57 -8.60 -23.33
C TYR A 71 -3.04 -9.52 -22.23
N SER A 72 -2.56 -8.96 -21.12
CA SER A 72 -2.06 -9.72 -19.98
C SER A 72 -3.13 -10.65 -19.39
N ARG A 73 -4.39 -10.20 -19.32
CA ARG A 73 -5.51 -11.01 -18.83
C ARG A 73 -5.79 -12.23 -19.69
N VAL A 74 -5.62 -12.15 -21.02
CA VAL A 74 -5.76 -13.33 -21.90
C VAL A 74 -4.86 -14.48 -21.46
N TYR A 75 -3.59 -14.17 -21.15
CA TYR A 75 -2.64 -15.20 -20.72
C TYR A 75 -2.88 -15.65 -19.28
N LEU A 76 -3.04 -14.71 -18.35
CA LEU A 76 -3.19 -15.03 -16.93
C LEU A 76 -4.49 -15.80 -16.65
N ASP A 77 -5.58 -15.47 -17.33
CA ASP A 77 -6.86 -16.17 -17.16
C ASP A 77 -6.92 -17.53 -17.84
N ALA A 78 -6.10 -17.75 -18.86
CA ALA A 78 -5.97 -19.06 -19.49
C ALA A 78 -5.21 -20.08 -18.65
N VAL A 79 -4.50 -19.67 -17.58
CA VAL A 79 -3.75 -20.59 -16.70
C VAL A 79 -4.73 -21.51 -15.96
N PRO A 80 -4.76 -22.84 -16.24
CA PRO A 80 -5.77 -23.73 -15.67
C PRO A 80 -5.75 -23.79 -14.13
N GLN A 81 -4.57 -23.60 -13.54
CA GLN A 81 -4.36 -23.65 -12.10
C GLN A 81 -4.72 -22.34 -11.40
N ARG A 82 -4.99 -21.24 -12.12
CA ARG A 82 -5.19 -19.91 -11.51
C ARG A 82 -6.30 -19.92 -10.46
N ALA A 83 -7.44 -20.54 -10.76
CA ALA A 83 -8.56 -20.62 -9.83
C ALA A 83 -8.20 -21.42 -8.56
N ALA A 84 -7.51 -22.55 -8.71
CA ALA A 84 -7.06 -23.38 -7.60
C ALA A 84 -6.01 -22.66 -6.72
N ILE A 85 -5.06 -21.95 -7.35
CA ILE A 85 -4.05 -21.15 -6.64
C ILE A 85 -4.73 -20.02 -5.86
N LYS A 86 -5.65 -19.28 -6.49
CA LYS A 86 -6.42 -18.20 -5.84
C LYS A 86 -7.17 -18.74 -4.62
N ALA A 87 -7.93 -19.83 -4.78
CA ALA A 87 -8.68 -20.43 -3.68
C ALA A 87 -7.76 -20.91 -2.55
N ARG A 88 -6.60 -21.50 -2.87
CA ARG A 88 -5.62 -21.93 -1.87
C ARG A 88 -5.03 -20.74 -1.12
N LEU A 89 -4.68 -19.67 -1.82
CA LEU A 89 -4.15 -18.45 -1.22
C LEU A 89 -5.17 -17.78 -0.30
N GLU A 90 -6.43 -17.65 -0.75
CA GLU A 90 -7.53 -17.12 0.07
C GLU A 90 -7.74 -17.95 1.35
N SER A 91 -7.70 -19.29 1.24
CA SER A 91 -7.77 -20.19 2.40
C SER A 91 -6.61 -20.00 3.38
N LEU A 92 -5.38 -19.80 2.90
CA LEU A 92 -4.21 -19.60 3.76
C LEU A 92 -4.24 -18.23 4.45
N ILE A 93 -4.64 -17.17 3.74
CA ILE A 93 -4.82 -15.84 4.30
C ILE A 93 -5.89 -15.88 5.39
N ALA A 94 -7.06 -16.46 5.09
CA ALA A 94 -8.17 -16.56 6.05
C ALA A 94 -7.84 -17.39 7.30
N ALA A 95 -6.89 -18.33 7.19
CA ALA A 95 -6.41 -19.14 8.32
C ALA A 95 -5.36 -18.43 9.19
N THR A 96 -4.86 -17.26 8.78
CA THR A 96 -3.87 -16.50 9.54
C THR A 96 -4.53 -15.86 10.77
N PRO A 97 -3.96 -15.94 11.98
CA PRO A 97 -4.56 -15.30 13.14
C PRO A 97 -4.49 -13.77 13.03
N SER A 98 -5.45 -13.08 13.66
CA SER A 98 -5.34 -11.64 13.86
C SER A 98 -4.09 -11.32 14.70
N ARG A 99 -3.47 -10.18 14.44
CA ARG A 99 -2.20 -9.79 15.06
C ARG A 99 -2.19 -8.33 15.50
N TYR A 100 -1.43 -8.05 16.54
CA TYR A 100 -1.06 -6.70 16.96
C TYR A 100 0.39 -6.43 16.54
N SER A 101 0.66 -5.23 16.03
CA SER A 101 2.00 -4.76 15.71
C SER A 101 2.14 -3.27 15.97
N GLY A 102 3.39 -2.77 15.95
CA GLY A 102 3.66 -1.35 16.20
C GLY A 102 3.16 -0.87 17.56
N VAL A 103 3.30 -1.70 18.60
CA VAL A 103 2.78 -1.41 19.94
C VAL A 103 3.48 -0.18 20.53
N ARG A 104 2.72 0.78 21.03
CA ARG A 104 3.20 2.01 21.69
C ARG A 104 2.49 2.18 23.04
N ALA A 105 3.22 2.49 24.10
CA ALA A 105 2.64 2.79 25.40
C ALA A 105 2.52 4.31 25.60
N ALA A 106 1.36 4.79 26.04
CA ALA A 106 1.13 6.21 26.37
C ALA A 106 -0.09 6.36 27.27
N GLY A 107 -0.10 7.34 28.18
CA GLY A 107 -1.25 7.61 29.05
C GLY A 107 -1.71 6.44 29.93
N GLY A 108 -0.85 5.45 30.20
CA GLY A 108 -1.25 4.22 30.89
C GLY A 108 -1.97 3.19 30.01
N HIS A 109 -2.05 3.41 28.70
CA HIS A 109 -2.65 2.51 27.73
C HIS A 109 -1.62 1.97 26.74
N LEU A 110 -1.96 0.88 26.06
CA LEU A 110 -1.23 0.40 24.88
C LEU A 110 -2.01 0.73 23.62
N PHE A 111 -1.31 1.19 22.59
CA PHE A 111 -1.85 1.46 21.26
C PHE A 111 -1.17 0.52 20.27
N ALA A 112 -1.92 -0.02 19.32
CA ALA A 112 -1.38 -0.96 18.36
C ALA A 112 -2.08 -0.89 17.02
N ARG A 113 -1.40 -1.36 15.97
CA ARG A 113 -2.05 -1.72 14.71
C ARG A 113 -2.62 -3.12 14.86
N TYR A 114 -3.93 -3.25 14.65
CA TYR A 114 -4.65 -4.52 14.64
C TYR A 114 -4.88 -4.95 13.19
N THR A 115 -4.32 -6.10 12.81
CA THR A 115 -4.55 -6.72 11.49
C THR A 115 -5.42 -7.95 11.67
N ASP A 116 -6.50 -8.04 10.90
CA ASP A 116 -7.37 -9.22 10.83
C ASP A 116 -7.54 -9.59 9.35
N PRO A 117 -7.33 -10.87 8.94
CA PRO A 117 -7.43 -11.26 7.53
C PRO A 117 -8.83 -11.09 6.93
N ARG A 118 -9.86 -10.85 7.74
CA ARG A 118 -11.23 -10.56 7.30
C ARG A 118 -11.42 -9.09 6.91
N LEU A 119 -10.49 -8.21 7.29
CA LEU A 119 -10.51 -6.79 6.99
C LEU A 119 -9.56 -6.48 5.83
N GLN A 120 -9.89 -5.47 5.03
CA GLN A 120 -9.02 -5.01 3.94
C GLN A 120 -7.83 -4.22 4.47
N GLN A 121 -8.07 -3.39 5.49
CA GLN A 121 -7.07 -2.48 6.05
C GLN A 121 -6.91 -2.72 7.56
N PRO A 122 -5.67 -2.70 8.08
CA PRO A 122 -5.42 -2.73 9.51
C PRO A 122 -6.05 -1.53 10.23
N GLN A 123 -6.52 -1.75 11.44
CA GLN A 123 -7.09 -0.73 12.32
C GLN A 123 -6.04 -0.22 13.30
N VAL A 124 -6.24 0.98 13.84
CA VAL A 124 -5.52 1.44 15.04
C VAL A 124 -6.42 1.26 16.25
N VAL A 125 -5.90 0.59 17.27
CA VAL A 125 -6.64 0.24 18.48
C VAL A 125 -5.93 0.74 19.74
N MET A 126 -6.72 0.98 20.78
CA MET A 126 -6.27 1.11 22.16
C MET A 126 -6.59 -0.18 22.90
N ILE A 127 -5.64 -0.67 23.68
CA ILE A 127 -5.72 -1.86 24.50
C ILE A 127 -5.59 -1.38 25.95
N ASP A 128 -6.65 -1.59 26.71
CA ASP A 128 -6.71 -1.32 28.14
C ASP A 128 -6.54 -2.64 28.90
N ASP A 129 -5.66 -2.63 29.90
CA ASP A 129 -5.46 -3.75 30.83
C ASP A 129 -6.39 -3.67 32.05
N GLY A 130 -7.24 -2.63 32.12
CA GLY A 130 -8.21 -2.44 33.17
C GLY A 130 -7.54 -2.39 34.54
N VAL A 131 -6.52 -1.53 34.70
CA VAL A 131 -5.89 -1.14 35.98
C VAL A 131 -5.97 -2.22 37.06
N THR A 132 -5.22 -3.31 36.91
CA THR A 132 -4.86 -4.12 38.08
C THR A 132 -3.43 -4.63 37.96
N THR A 133 -2.68 -4.48 39.05
CA THR A 133 -1.40 -5.17 39.31
C THR A 133 -1.57 -6.69 39.47
N ALA A 134 -2.74 -7.23 39.12
CA ALA A 134 -3.03 -8.64 39.04
C ALA A 134 -3.05 -9.01 37.55
N PRO A 135 -2.62 -10.23 37.17
CA PRO A 135 -2.76 -10.70 35.79
C PRO A 135 -4.25 -10.87 35.46
N SER A 136 -4.92 -9.77 35.10
CA SER A 136 -6.25 -9.81 34.50
C SER A 136 -6.08 -10.36 33.07
N ARG A 137 -6.91 -11.34 32.71
CA ARG A 137 -6.85 -12.05 31.42
C ARG A 137 -7.72 -11.40 30.33
N ASP A 138 -8.47 -10.36 30.69
CA ASP A 138 -9.49 -9.78 29.83
C ASP A 138 -9.06 -8.38 29.39
N LEU A 139 -8.16 -8.33 28.41
CA LEU A 139 -7.77 -7.08 27.74
C LEU A 139 -9.01 -6.50 27.03
N THR A 140 -9.31 -5.23 27.28
CA THR A 140 -10.35 -4.53 26.52
C THR A 140 -9.71 -3.85 25.33
N VAL A 141 -10.15 -4.20 24.12
CA VAL A 141 -9.62 -3.63 22.88
C VAL A 141 -10.66 -2.72 22.26
N LYS A 142 -10.27 -1.47 22.00
CA LYS A 142 -11.10 -0.43 21.40
C LYS A 142 -10.51 0.02 20.08
N VAL A 143 -11.31 0.00 19.03
CA VAL A 143 -10.92 0.59 17.74
C VAL A 143 -11.01 2.11 17.82
N ILE A 144 -9.93 2.79 17.45
CA ILE A 144 -9.86 4.26 17.35
C ILE A 144 -9.98 4.69 15.89
N ILE A 145 -9.21 4.05 15.01
CA ILE A 145 -9.18 4.38 13.58
C ILE A 145 -9.51 3.10 12.80
N ASP A 146 -10.57 3.16 12.00
CA ASP A 146 -11.03 2.07 11.14
C ASP A 146 -11.06 2.50 9.67
N PRO A 147 -9.97 2.27 8.90
CA PRO A 147 -9.93 2.70 7.51
C PRO A 147 -10.99 2.02 6.65
N ASN A 148 -11.44 0.82 7.03
CA ASN A 148 -12.52 0.09 6.36
C ASN A 148 -13.89 0.79 6.49
N LYS A 149 -14.07 1.67 7.48
CA LYS A 149 -15.26 2.52 7.63
C LYS A 149 -15.09 3.89 7.00
N ILE A 150 -13.89 4.45 7.07
CA ILE A 150 -13.54 5.75 6.46
C ILE A 150 -13.70 5.66 4.94
N ASP A 151 -13.21 4.56 4.35
CA ASP A 151 -13.32 4.29 2.93
C ASP A 151 -13.81 2.85 2.69
N PRO A 152 -15.10 2.66 2.35
CA PRO A 152 -15.66 1.35 2.01
C PRO A 152 -15.02 0.67 0.78
N HIS A 153 -14.30 1.43 -0.06
CA HIS A 153 -13.56 0.85 -1.19
C HIS A 153 -12.21 0.24 -0.76
N GLY A 154 -11.77 0.46 0.49
CA GLY A 154 -10.55 -0.11 1.05
C GLY A 154 -9.26 0.52 0.49
N LEU A 155 -9.34 1.72 -0.08
CA LEU A 155 -8.20 2.42 -0.71
C LEU A 155 -7.49 3.37 0.26
N THR A 156 -8.08 3.65 1.42
CA THR A 156 -7.42 4.43 2.49
C THR A 156 -6.67 3.52 3.46
N ALA A 157 -5.40 3.83 3.71
CA ALA A 157 -4.55 3.12 4.66
C ALA A 157 -4.02 4.09 5.72
N VAL A 158 -3.80 3.58 6.93
CA VAL A 158 -3.00 4.29 7.94
C VAL A 158 -1.54 3.96 7.66
N ASP A 159 -0.71 4.96 7.39
CA ASP A 159 0.72 4.78 7.14
C ASP A 159 1.48 4.55 8.46
N TRP A 160 1.25 5.45 9.43
CA TRP A 160 1.74 5.38 10.81
C TRP A 160 0.78 6.07 11.76
N PHE A 161 0.95 5.82 13.07
CA PHE A 161 0.21 6.49 14.13
C PHE A 161 1.11 6.80 15.32
N VAL A 162 0.79 7.85 16.08
CA VAL A 162 1.52 8.30 17.27
C VAL A 162 0.52 8.74 18.35
N PRO A 163 0.39 8.03 19.48
CA PRO A 163 -0.44 8.49 20.59
C PRO A 163 0.20 9.69 21.31
N SER A 164 -0.62 10.60 21.83
CA SER A 164 -0.17 11.71 22.68
C SER A 164 0.39 11.17 24.01
N PRO A 165 1.27 11.92 24.72
CA PRO A 165 1.91 11.42 25.94
C PRO A 165 0.92 10.99 27.03
N ASP A 166 -0.21 11.68 27.13
CA ASP A 166 -1.32 11.39 28.04
C ASP A 166 -2.31 10.34 27.52
N GLY A 167 -2.08 9.80 26.32
CA GLY A 167 -2.91 8.78 25.68
C GLY A 167 -4.31 9.24 25.26
N ARG A 168 -4.64 10.54 25.36
CA ARG A 168 -5.98 11.05 25.05
C ARG A 168 -6.23 11.20 23.55
N LEU A 169 -5.18 11.45 22.77
CA LEU A 169 -5.24 11.66 21.33
C LEU A 169 -4.33 10.67 20.60
N VAL A 170 -4.67 10.39 19.34
CA VAL A 170 -3.81 9.65 18.41
C VAL A 170 -3.72 10.43 17.11
N ALA A 171 -2.52 10.87 16.75
CA ALA A 171 -2.25 11.37 15.41
C ALA A 171 -1.93 10.19 14.49
N ALA A 172 -2.39 10.24 13.23
CA ALA A 172 -2.10 9.22 12.24
C ALA A 172 -1.98 9.84 10.85
N SER A 173 -1.00 9.37 10.07
CA SER A 173 -0.95 9.65 8.63
C SER A 173 -1.85 8.69 7.90
N LEU A 174 -2.76 9.23 7.09
CA LEU A 174 -3.61 8.46 6.18
C LEU A 174 -3.27 8.80 4.74
N SER A 175 -3.11 7.77 3.90
CA SER A 175 -2.94 7.89 2.46
C SER A 175 -4.05 7.14 1.73
N THR A 176 -4.42 7.64 0.55
CA THR A 176 -5.51 7.07 -0.26
C THR A 176 -5.00 6.65 -1.64
N GLY A 177 -5.59 5.58 -2.18
CA GLY A 177 -5.32 5.08 -3.54
C GLY A 177 -3.92 4.49 -3.70
N GLY A 178 -3.25 4.14 -2.60
CA GLY A 178 -1.86 3.66 -2.62
C GLY A 178 -0.85 4.73 -3.04
N SER A 179 -1.20 6.01 -2.93
CA SER A 179 -0.31 7.12 -3.31
C SER A 179 0.89 7.29 -2.37
N GLU A 180 0.77 6.79 -1.14
CA GLU A 180 1.66 7.09 0.00
C GLU A 180 1.86 8.61 0.24
N ASN A 181 1.01 9.44 -0.36
CA ASN A 181 0.93 10.87 -0.08
C ASN A 181 -0.04 11.05 1.09
N GLY A 182 0.54 11.16 2.28
CA GLY A 182 -0.20 11.08 3.53
C GLY A 182 -0.49 12.44 4.14
N SER A 183 -1.68 12.56 4.73
CA SER A 183 -2.08 13.70 5.56
C SER A 183 -2.19 13.26 7.02
N VAL A 184 -1.86 14.14 7.95
CA VAL A 184 -2.07 13.88 9.39
C VAL A 184 -3.49 14.22 9.79
N HIS A 185 -4.12 13.24 10.44
CA HIS A 185 -5.40 13.33 11.10
C HIS A 185 -5.19 13.08 12.60
N VAL A 186 -5.94 13.74 13.46
CA VAL A 186 -5.88 13.53 14.92
C VAL A 186 -7.23 13.00 15.39
N PHE A 187 -7.19 11.96 16.24
CA PHE A 187 -8.39 11.30 16.76
C PHE A 187 -8.39 11.32 18.29
N ASP A 188 -9.55 11.54 18.88
CA ASP A 188 -9.77 11.31 20.31
C ASP A 188 -9.79 9.79 20.59
N ALA A 189 -8.89 9.34 21.46
CA ALA A 189 -8.71 7.91 21.75
C ALA A 189 -9.93 7.27 22.46
N THR A 190 -10.76 8.09 23.12
CA THR A 190 -11.94 7.63 23.85
C THR A 190 -13.17 7.55 22.97
N THR A 191 -13.30 8.37 21.94
CA THR A 191 -14.51 8.42 21.12
C THR A 191 -14.26 7.86 19.72
N GLY A 192 -13.00 7.85 19.27
CA GLY A 192 -12.64 7.59 17.87
C GLY A 192 -13.02 8.74 16.94
N ALA A 193 -13.47 9.88 17.48
CA ALA A 193 -13.81 11.05 16.68
C ALA A 193 -12.55 11.75 16.20
N GLU A 194 -12.54 12.14 14.93
CA GLU A 194 -11.52 13.02 14.39
C GLU A 194 -11.65 14.43 15.01
N VAL A 195 -10.53 15.05 15.34
CA VAL A 195 -10.46 16.36 16.01
C VAL A 195 -9.43 17.26 15.32
N GLY A 196 -9.73 18.55 15.25
CA GLY A 196 -8.84 19.53 14.63
C GLY A 196 -8.88 19.51 13.10
N GLU A 197 -7.90 20.20 12.50
CA GLU A 197 -7.75 20.31 11.05
C GLU A 197 -6.81 19.23 10.51
N VAL A 198 -7.07 18.77 9.29
CA VAL A 198 -6.20 17.81 8.59
C VAL A 198 -4.98 18.55 8.03
N ILE A 199 -3.80 17.99 8.28
CA ILE A 199 -2.54 18.58 7.81
C ILE A 199 -2.04 17.80 6.59
N PRO A 200 -2.08 18.37 5.38
CA PRO A 200 -1.69 17.65 4.17
C PRO A 200 -0.17 17.63 3.97
N ARG A 201 0.28 16.68 3.14
CA ARG A 201 1.68 16.56 2.68
C ARG A 201 2.66 16.24 3.80
N VAL A 202 2.25 15.47 4.80
CA VAL A 202 3.15 15.07 5.90
C VAL A 202 4.03 13.90 5.49
N GLN A 203 3.51 13.02 4.64
CA GLN A 203 4.21 11.84 4.15
C GLN A 203 4.24 11.79 2.62
N TYR A 204 5.33 11.26 2.07
CA TYR A 204 5.50 10.97 0.65
C TYR A 204 6.37 9.70 0.45
N PRO A 205 6.21 8.91 -0.65
CA PRO A 205 6.99 7.69 -0.91
C PRO A 205 8.51 7.83 -0.79
N THR A 206 9.06 9.00 -1.13
CA THR A 206 10.52 9.20 -1.24
C THR A 206 11.21 9.24 0.12
N GLY A 207 10.56 9.75 1.16
CA GLY A 207 11.18 10.00 2.46
C GLY A 207 10.31 9.71 3.68
N GLY A 208 9.09 9.22 3.48
CA GLY A 208 8.13 9.01 4.57
C GLY A 208 7.69 10.32 5.20
N GLY A 209 7.22 10.26 6.44
CA GLY A 209 6.89 11.41 7.28
C GLY A 209 6.93 11.00 8.75
N ASP A 210 6.99 11.97 9.66
CA ASP A 210 7.01 11.70 11.10
C ASP A 210 6.29 12.79 11.90
N LEU A 211 5.92 12.44 13.12
CA LEU A 211 5.28 13.32 14.09
C LEU A 211 5.74 12.99 15.51
N ALA A 212 6.08 14.03 16.28
CA ALA A 212 6.43 13.94 17.68
C ALA A 212 5.58 14.90 18.50
N TRP A 213 4.81 14.37 19.45
CA TRP A 213 4.03 15.21 20.37
C TRP A 213 4.92 16.03 21.30
N GLY A 214 4.48 17.25 21.59
CA GLY A 214 4.95 18.02 22.74
C GLY A 214 4.67 17.25 24.03
N GLN A 215 5.61 17.28 24.97
CA GLN A 215 5.47 16.58 26.26
C GLN A 215 4.27 17.07 27.07
N ASP A 216 3.86 18.32 26.87
CA ASP A 216 2.70 18.93 27.51
C ASP A 216 1.38 18.67 26.77
N GLY A 217 1.41 17.91 25.67
CA GLY A 217 0.25 17.56 24.86
C GLY A 217 -0.41 18.74 24.15
N ARG A 218 0.19 19.94 24.14
CA ARG A 218 -0.42 21.15 23.55
C ARG A 218 -0.28 21.25 22.03
N GLY A 219 0.51 20.37 21.44
CA GLY A 219 0.82 20.37 20.01
C GLY A 219 1.81 19.28 19.66
N PHE A 220 2.31 19.31 18.42
CA PHE A 220 3.28 18.35 17.93
C PHE A 220 4.20 18.96 16.87
N TRP A 221 5.43 18.45 16.80
CA TRP A 221 6.29 18.65 15.64
C TRP A 221 5.95 17.62 14.57
N TYR A 222 6.02 18.00 13.31
CA TYR A 222 5.78 17.10 12.19
C TYR A 222 6.62 17.49 10.98
N THR A 223 6.87 16.53 10.09
CA THR A 223 7.48 16.81 8.79
C THR A 223 6.45 17.21 7.76
N ARG A 224 6.78 18.09 6.83
CA ARG A 224 5.88 18.45 5.73
C ARG A 224 6.64 18.71 4.44
N TYR A 225 6.19 18.11 3.36
CA TYR A 225 6.63 18.38 2.00
C TYR A 225 5.98 19.65 1.47
N PRO A 226 6.67 20.45 0.64
CA PRO A 226 6.12 21.66 0.08
C PRO A 226 5.09 21.38 -1.02
N GLY A 227 4.23 22.36 -1.28
CA GLY A 227 3.20 22.37 -2.29
C GLY A 227 3.53 23.40 -3.35
N GLU A 228 2.56 24.21 -3.73
CA GLU A 228 2.72 25.20 -4.79
C GLU A 228 3.71 26.33 -4.46
N GLU A 229 4.08 26.47 -3.19
CA GLU A 229 5.16 27.36 -2.74
C GLU A 229 6.55 26.98 -3.28
N ARG A 230 6.70 25.81 -3.90
CA ARG A 230 7.95 25.36 -4.55
C ARG A 230 7.70 24.84 -5.98
N PRO A 231 8.72 24.90 -6.86
CA PRO A 231 8.69 24.25 -8.17
C PRO A 231 8.33 22.76 -8.04
N GLU A 232 7.65 22.20 -9.04
CA GLU A 232 7.17 20.81 -9.01
C GLU A 232 8.29 19.79 -8.70
N ALA A 233 9.47 19.98 -9.30
CA ALA A 233 10.65 19.13 -9.07
C ALA A 233 11.11 19.08 -7.60
N ASP A 234 10.78 20.10 -6.81
CA ASP A 234 11.20 20.25 -5.41
C ASP A 234 10.16 19.70 -4.42
N ARG A 235 8.89 19.53 -4.86
CA ARG A 235 7.76 19.21 -3.97
C ARG A 235 7.92 17.89 -3.23
N HIS A 236 8.74 16.97 -3.74
CA HIS A 236 8.95 15.64 -3.14
C HIS A 236 10.27 15.48 -2.38
N PHE A 237 11.07 16.55 -2.23
CA PHE A 237 12.42 16.46 -1.64
C PHE A 237 12.70 17.51 -0.56
N TYR A 238 12.02 18.65 -0.58
CA TYR A 238 12.28 19.76 0.34
C TYR A 238 11.45 19.69 1.63
N MET A 239 11.45 18.51 2.26
CA MET A 239 10.73 18.29 3.51
C MET A 239 11.27 19.19 4.63
N GLN A 240 10.37 19.80 5.39
CA GLN A 240 10.70 20.67 6.52
C GLN A 240 10.01 20.18 7.79
N VAL A 241 10.46 20.64 8.96
CA VAL A 241 9.82 20.37 10.25
C VAL A 241 9.03 21.61 10.67
N TYR A 242 7.82 21.39 11.14
CA TYR A 242 6.89 22.41 11.62
C TYR A 242 6.37 22.05 13.00
N TRP A 243 6.02 23.05 13.81
CA TRP A 243 5.25 22.90 15.05
C TRP A 243 3.78 23.26 14.82
N HIS A 244 2.89 22.34 15.16
CA HIS A 244 1.44 22.54 15.15
C HIS A 244 0.89 22.64 16.58
N PRO A 245 0.37 23.81 17.01
CA PRO A 245 -0.42 23.90 18.24
C PRO A 245 -1.83 23.33 18.03
N LEU A 246 -2.32 22.53 18.97
CA LEU A 246 -3.68 21.95 18.88
C LEU A 246 -4.76 23.03 18.77
N GLY A 247 -5.69 22.82 17.83
CA GLY A 247 -6.76 23.77 17.52
C GLY A 247 -6.30 24.99 16.72
N GLY A 248 -5.01 25.05 16.36
CA GLY A 248 -4.47 26.04 15.43
C GLY A 248 -4.80 25.73 13.97
N ASP A 249 -4.57 26.71 13.11
CA ASP A 249 -4.65 26.54 11.66
C ASP A 249 -3.27 26.14 11.12
N PRO A 250 -3.13 24.97 10.45
CA PRO A 250 -1.86 24.46 9.94
C PRO A 250 -1.13 25.37 8.94
N ARG A 251 -1.80 26.41 8.41
CA ARG A 251 -1.19 27.43 7.56
C ARG A 251 -0.30 28.40 8.32
N ASN A 252 -0.43 28.45 9.65
CA ASN A 252 0.33 29.35 10.53
C ASN A 252 1.43 28.62 11.32
N ASP A 253 1.63 27.33 11.07
CA ASP A 253 2.67 26.53 11.71
C ASP A 253 4.06 27.02 11.27
N ALA A 254 5.06 26.85 12.15
CA ALA A 254 6.43 27.35 11.98
C ALA A 254 7.49 26.28 12.28
#